data_AF-A0A7W5VUA7-F1
#
_entry.id   AF-A0A7W5VUA7-F1
#
_cell.length_a   1.000
_cell.length_b   1.000
_cell.length_c   1.000
_cell.angle_alpha   90.00
_cell.angle_beta   90.00
_cell.angle_gamma   90.00
#
_symmetry.space_group_name_H-M   'P 1'
#
loop_
_entity.id
_entity.type
_entity.pdbx_description
1 polymer ?
#
loop_
_entity_poly.entity_id
_entity_poly.type
_entity_poly.pdbx_seq_one_letter_code
_entity_poly.pdbx_strand_id
1 'polypeptide(L)'
;MVGPAAKREAVTHLKAVMGLSERRACQIVSADRKTIRYRSNRPPEVDLRAKLRDLANERRRFGYRRLFILLRRDGEPSGVNRIYRLYREEGLSVRKRKPRRRAVGTRAPILVEAKANARWSLDFVHDQFAR
;
A
#
# COMPACT_ATOMS: atom_id res chain seq x y z
N MET A 1 14.89 -7.19 -5.44
CA MET A 1 15.34 -5.87 -5.94
C MET A 1 15.15 -4.84 -4.81
N VAL A 2 16.21 -4.16 -4.36
CA VAL A 2 16.13 -3.19 -3.26
C VAL A 2 15.67 -1.82 -3.79
N GLY A 3 14.61 -1.27 -3.20
CA GLY A 3 14.04 0.03 -3.60
C GLY A 3 14.92 1.24 -3.20
N PRO A 4 14.73 2.41 -3.83
CA PRO A 4 15.51 3.62 -3.53
C PRO A 4 15.44 4.10 -2.07
N ALA A 5 14.31 3.89 -1.39
CA ALA A 5 14.15 4.24 0.03
C ALA A 5 15.08 3.41 0.93
N ALA A 6 15.08 2.08 0.75
CA ALA A 6 15.98 1.18 1.48
C ALA A 6 17.46 1.47 1.18
N LYS A 7 17.80 1.84 -0.06
CA LYS A 7 19.15 2.28 -0.40
C LYS A 7 19.56 3.55 0.35
N ARG A 8 18.64 4.53 0.48
CA ARG A 8 18.90 5.75 1.26
C ARG A 8 19.13 5.43 2.72
N GLU A 9 18.28 4.60 3.32
CA GLU A 9 18.40 4.16 4.72
C GLU A 9 19.74 3.47 4.97
N ALA A 10 20.15 2.55 4.09
CA ALA A 10 21.43 1.86 4.16
C ALA A 10 22.62 2.83 4.11
N VAL A 11 22.58 3.84 3.22
CA VAL A 11 23.64 4.85 3.14
C VAL A 11 23.69 5.70 4.41
N THR A 12 22.54 6.13 4.96
CA THR A 12 22.52 6.85 6.25
C THR A 12 23.05 5.99 7.40
N HIS A 13 22.70 4.71 7.43
CA HIS A 13 23.18 3.77 8.45
C HIS A 13 24.71 3.60 8.38
N LEU A 14 25.26 3.37 7.18
CA LEU A 14 26.70 3.25 6.96
C LEU A 14 27.47 4.52 7.34
N LYS A 15 26.90 5.71 7.09
CA LYS A 15 27.50 6.98 7.51
C LYS A 15 27.49 7.13 9.04
N ALA A 16 26.38 6.80 9.69
CA ALA A 16 26.18 7.03 11.12
C ALA A 16 26.89 6.00 12.01
N VAL A 17 26.83 4.71 11.65
CA VAL A 17 27.35 3.61 12.48
C VAL A 17 28.80 3.30 12.16
N MET A 18 29.18 3.33 10.87
CA MET A 18 30.51 2.94 10.42
C MET A 18 31.42 4.15 10.13
N GLY A 19 30.95 5.38 10.36
CA GLY A 19 31.71 6.61 10.13
C GLY A 19 32.14 6.83 8.67
N LEU A 20 31.51 6.13 7.72
CA LEU A 20 31.96 6.15 6.33
C LEU A 20 31.61 7.47 5.64
N SER A 21 32.48 7.90 4.73
CA SER A 21 32.16 9.00 3.84
C SER A 21 30.97 8.64 2.95
N GLU A 22 30.17 9.64 2.58
CA GLU A 22 29.00 9.43 1.70
C GLU A 22 29.39 8.76 0.38
N ARG A 23 30.55 9.10 -0.18
CA ARG A 23 31.06 8.49 -1.41
C ARG A 23 31.26 6.98 -1.25
N ARG A 24 31.93 6.57 -0.16
CA ARG A 24 32.21 5.15 0.12
C ARG A 24 30.92 4.38 0.44
N ALA A 25 30.03 4.96 1.24
CA ALA A 25 28.73 4.36 1.54
C ALA A 25 27.87 4.16 0.26
N CYS A 26 27.84 5.14 -0.64
CA CYS A 26 27.12 5.03 -1.91
C CYS A 26 27.69 3.95 -2.85
N GLN A 27 29.01 3.80 -2.89
CA GLN A 27 29.68 2.74 -3.66
C GLN A 27 29.29 1.35 -3.15
N ILE A 28 29.36 1.13 -1.83
CA ILE A 28 29.00 -0.15 -1.20
C ILE A 28 27.53 -0.52 -1.48
N VAL A 29 26.61 0.44 -1.36
CA VAL A 29 25.17 0.21 -1.57
C VAL A 29 24.79 0.20 -3.06
N SER A 30 25.72 0.54 -3.96
CA SER A 30 25.44 0.74 -5.39
C SER A 30 24.26 1.69 -5.60
N ALA A 31 24.38 2.89 -5.03
CA ALA A 31 23.41 3.97 -5.13
C ALA A 31 24.05 5.24 -5.73
N ASP A 32 23.34 5.93 -6.62
CA ASP A 32 23.79 7.23 -7.12
C ASP A 32 23.66 8.29 -6.02
N ARG A 33 24.74 9.07 -5.82
CA ARG A 33 24.80 10.19 -4.88
C ARG A 33 23.69 11.22 -5.14
N LYS A 34 23.29 11.45 -6.41
CA LYS A 34 22.17 12.35 -6.76
C LYS A 34 20.87 11.85 -6.14
N THR A 35 20.63 10.55 -6.17
CA THR A 35 19.45 9.93 -5.54
C THR A 35 19.50 10.05 -4.02
N ILE A 36 20.68 9.92 -3.41
CA ILE A 36 20.86 10.05 -1.96
C ILE A 36 20.67 11.50 -1.50
N ARG A 37 21.18 12.47 -2.26
CA ARG A 37 21.09 13.91 -1.92
C ARG A 37 19.74 14.53 -2.21
N TYR A 38 18.93 13.92 -3.07
CA TYR A 38 17.64 14.47 -3.46
C TYR A 38 16.73 14.67 -2.24
N ARG A 39 16.35 15.92 -2.00
CA ARG A 39 15.28 16.32 -1.07
C ARG A 39 14.15 16.93 -1.87
N SER A 40 12.92 16.49 -1.62
CA SER A 40 11.76 17.10 -2.26
C SER A 40 11.54 18.49 -1.66
N ASN A 41 11.66 19.53 -2.46
CA ASN A 41 11.22 20.87 -2.08
C ASN A 41 9.75 21.01 -2.49
N ARG A 42 8.83 21.02 -1.50
CA ARG A 42 7.40 21.24 -1.73
C ARG A 42 6.90 22.24 -0.70
N PRO A 43 6.09 23.24 -1.10
CA PRO A 43 5.49 24.15 -0.13
C PRO A 43 4.58 23.37 0.82
N PRO A 44 4.45 23.81 2.08
CA PRO A 44 3.53 23.18 3.03
C PRO A 44 2.10 23.36 2.53
N GLU A 45 1.44 22.25 2.17
CA GLU A 45 0.08 22.21 1.60
C GLU A 45 -0.99 22.33 2.71
N VAL A 46 -0.87 23.33 3.59
CA VAL A 46 -1.65 23.44 4.84
C VAL A 46 -3.15 23.56 4.57
N ASP A 47 -3.55 24.44 3.67
CA ASP A 47 -4.97 24.71 3.37
C ASP A 47 -5.66 23.48 2.76
N LEU A 48 -4.98 22.81 1.84
CA LEU A 48 -5.50 21.60 1.19
C LEU A 48 -5.63 20.45 2.20
N ARG A 49 -4.68 20.32 3.13
CA ARG A 49 -4.76 19.34 4.23
C ARG A 49 -5.92 19.64 5.16
N ALA A 50 -6.16 20.91 5.51
CA ALA A 50 -7.30 21.31 6.34
C ALA A 50 -8.63 20.92 5.66
N LYS A 51 -8.86 21.36 4.42
CA LYS A 51 -10.05 21.01 3.64
C LYS A 51 -10.24 19.50 3.51
N LEU A 52 -9.17 18.75 3.25
CA LEU A 52 -9.23 17.29 3.13
C LEU A 52 -9.64 16.63 4.45
N ARG A 53 -9.12 17.11 5.59
CA ARG A 53 -9.50 16.62 6.92
C ARG A 53 -10.97 16.94 7.23
N ASP A 54 -11.43 18.14 6.91
CA ASP A 54 -12.82 18.55 7.15
C ASP A 54 -13.80 17.66 6.37
N LEU A 55 -13.55 17.46 5.07
CA LEU A 55 -14.37 16.57 4.24
C LEU A 55 -14.31 15.10 4.69
N ALA A 56 -13.15 14.63 5.13
CA ALA A 56 -13.00 13.28 5.65
C ALA A 56 -13.74 13.09 6.99
N ASN A 57 -13.79 14.12 7.83
CA ASN A 57 -14.50 14.12 9.10
C ASN A 57 -16.03 14.16 8.89
N GLU A 58 -16.51 14.97 7.96
CA GLU A 58 -17.93 15.01 7.58
C GLU A 58 -18.38 13.67 6.99
N ARG A 59 -17.54 13.05 6.15
CA ARG A 59 -17.88 11.83 5.39
C ARG A 59 -16.90 10.70 5.65
N ARG A 60 -16.87 10.21 6.90
CA ARG A 60 -15.95 9.15 7.38
C ARG A 60 -15.88 7.85 6.57
N ARG A 61 -16.87 7.54 5.72
CA ARG A 61 -16.86 6.33 4.86
C ARG A 61 -16.20 6.57 3.51
N PHE A 62 -15.87 7.81 3.17
CA PHE A 62 -15.33 8.17 1.86
C PHE A 62 -13.82 7.92 1.84
N GLY A 63 -13.37 7.20 0.81
CA GLY A 63 -11.95 7.10 0.49
C GLY A 63 -11.47 8.28 -0.36
N TYR A 64 -10.16 8.37 -0.55
CA TYR A 64 -9.51 9.45 -1.29
C TYR A 64 -10.11 9.72 -2.69
N ARG A 65 -10.61 8.70 -3.40
CA ARG A 65 -11.24 8.88 -4.72
C ARG A 65 -12.53 9.70 -4.66
N ARG A 66 -13.37 9.50 -3.62
CA ARG A 66 -14.59 10.29 -3.44
C ARG A 66 -14.28 11.69 -2.95
N LEU A 67 -13.32 11.83 -2.03
CA LEU A 67 -12.84 13.13 -1.57
C LEU A 67 -12.24 13.95 -2.72
N PHE A 68 -11.51 13.30 -3.64
CA PHE A 68 -11.00 13.93 -4.84
C PHE A 68 -12.10 14.54 -5.72
N ILE A 69 -13.22 13.82 -5.92
CA ILE A 69 -14.35 14.34 -6.71
C ILE A 69 -14.98 15.56 -6.03
N LEU A 70 -15.13 15.55 -4.70
CA LEU A 70 -15.67 16.68 -3.95
C LEU A 70 -14.74 17.90 -4.05
N LEU A 71 -13.46 17.72 -3.75
CA LEU A 71 -12.46 18.79 -3.89
C LEU A 71 -12.42 19.35 -5.31
N ARG A 72 -12.55 18.50 -6.33
CA ARG A 72 -12.58 18.96 -7.72
C ARG A 72 -13.80 19.81 -8.05
N ARG A 73 -14.95 19.52 -7.44
CA ARG A 73 -16.17 20.35 -7.56
C ARG A 73 -16.02 21.68 -6.83
N ASP A 74 -15.28 21.69 -5.72
CA ASP A 74 -14.94 22.90 -4.97
C ASP A 74 -13.82 23.74 -5.63
N GLY A 75 -13.41 23.37 -6.86
CA GLY A 75 -12.44 24.12 -7.66
C GLY A 75 -10.97 23.74 -7.43
N GLU A 76 -10.67 22.68 -6.66
CA GLU A 76 -9.30 22.28 -6.39
C GLU A 76 -8.60 21.73 -7.66
N PRO A 77 -7.50 22.36 -8.14
CA PRO A 77 -6.82 21.95 -9.37
C PRO A 77 -5.96 20.68 -9.18
N SER A 78 -5.74 20.23 -7.94
CA SER A 78 -4.88 19.10 -7.61
C SER A 78 -5.27 17.79 -8.30
N GLY A 79 -4.26 17.06 -8.78
CA GLY A 79 -4.43 15.71 -9.34
C GLY A 79 -4.70 14.65 -8.27
N VAL A 80 -5.25 13.51 -8.71
CA VAL A 80 -5.62 12.39 -7.84
C VAL A 80 -4.46 11.83 -7.01
N ASN A 81 -3.24 11.79 -7.57
CA ASN A 81 -2.05 11.30 -6.88
C ASN A 81 -1.62 12.22 -5.72
N ARG A 82 -1.81 13.53 -5.87
CA ARG A 82 -1.51 14.51 -4.82
C ARG A 82 -2.47 14.33 -3.64
N ILE A 83 -3.75 14.18 -3.92
CA ILE A 83 -4.78 13.94 -2.89
C ILE A 83 -4.57 12.58 -2.23
N TYR A 84 -4.23 11.53 -2.99
CA TYR A 84 -3.92 10.22 -2.42
C TYR A 84 -2.72 10.28 -1.46
N ARG A 85 -1.64 10.99 -1.83
CA ARG A 85 -0.47 11.20 -0.97
C ARG A 85 -0.88 11.90 0.32
N LEU A 86 -1.54 13.05 0.23
CA LEU A 86 -1.99 13.81 1.40
C LEU A 86 -2.92 12.98 2.31
N TYR A 87 -3.86 12.26 1.72
CA TYR A 87 -4.76 11.38 2.45
C TYR A 87 -4.02 10.30 3.25
N ARG A 88 -2.93 9.74 2.69
CA ARG A 88 -2.08 8.75 3.37
C ARG A 88 -1.23 9.38 4.47
N GLU A 89 -0.66 10.55 4.22
CA GLU A 89 0.15 11.29 5.20
C GLU A 89 -0.70 11.77 6.40
N GLU A 90 -1.95 12.17 6.16
CA GLU A 90 -2.92 12.56 7.21
C GLU A 90 -3.57 11.38 7.94
N GLY A 91 -3.27 10.13 7.55
CA GLY A 91 -3.80 8.93 8.21
C GLY A 91 -5.32 8.75 8.07
N LEU A 92 -5.95 9.36 7.06
CA LEU A 92 -7.41 9.39 6.88
C LEU A 92 -7.99 8.05 6.39
N SER A 93 -7.17 7.00 6.29
CA SER A 93 -7.63 5.68 5.88
C SER A 93 -8.65 5.11 6.87
N VAL A 94 -9.87 4.87 6.38
CA VAL A 94 -10.91 4.18 7.13
C VAL A 94 -10.39 2.81 7.59
N ARG A 95 -10.31 2.62 8.91
CA ARG A 95 -9.91 1.33 9.49
C ARG A 95 -10.93 0.26 9.10
N LYS A 96 -10.50 -0.74 8.34
CA LYS A 96 -11.34 -1.91 8.06
C LYS A 96 -11.65 -2.60 9.39
N ARG A 97 -12.94 -2.79 9.68
CA ARG A 97 -13.36 -3.62 10.82
C ARG A 97 -12.87 -5.04 10.56
N LYS A 98 -12.11 -5.62 11.49
CA LYS A 98 -11.71 -7.03 11.38
C LYS A 98 -12.98 -7.87 11.32
N PRO A 99 -13.11 -8.80 10.34
CA PRO A 99 -14.23 -9.72 10.35
C PRO A 99 -14.19 -10.49 11.68
N ARG A 100 -15.34 -10.58 12.37
CA ARG A 100 -15.45 -11.46 13.53
C ARG A 100 -15.22 -12.89 13.03
N ARG A 101 -14.29 -13.62 13.66
CA ARG A 101 -14.15 -15.07 13.42
C ARG A 101 -15.50 -15.70 13.74
N ARG A 102 -16.23 -16.12 12.72
CA ARG A 102 -17.42 -16.96 12.92
C ARG A 102 -16.90 -18.31 13.38
N ALA A 103 -17.51 -18.89 14.41
CA ALA A 103 -17.27 -20.30 14.69
C ALA A 103 -17.54 -21.06 13.39
N VAL A 104 -16.58 -21.87 12.96
CA VAL A 104 -16.85 -22.91 11.97
C VAL A 104 -17.90 -23.76 12.67
N GLY A 105 -19.16 -23.69 12.23
CA GLY A 105 -20.22 -24.49 12.84
C GLY A 105 -19.86 -25.98 12.78
N THR A 106 -20.71 -26.84 13.34
CA THR A 106 -20.55 -28.31 13.35
C THR A 106 -20.59 -28.96 11.96
N ARG A 107 -20.37 -28.20 10.89
CA ARG A 107 -20.24 -28.74 9.55
C ARG A 107 -18.89 -29.44 9.47
N ALA A 108 -18.93 -30.77 9.37
CA ALA A 108 -17.75 -31.56 9.11
C ALA A 108 -16.99 -30.96 7.90
N PRO A 109 -15.67 -30.73 8.03
CA PRO A 109 -14.87 -30.28 6.89
C PRO A 109 -15.01 -31.31 5.77
N ILE A 110 -14.98 -30.84 4.52
CA ILE A 110 -14.93 -31.73 3.36
C ILE A 110 -13.66 -32.58 3.53
N LEU A 111 -13.83 -33.90 3.58
CA LEU A 111 -12.72 -34.85 3.63
C LEU A 111 -11.88 -34.66 2.37
N VAL A 112 -10.64 -34.24 2.57
CA VAL A 112 -9.64 -34.19 1.51
C VAL A 112 -8.94 -35.56 1.52
N GLU A 113 -9.16 -36.34 0.46
CA GLU A 113 -8.50 -37.64 0.31
C GLU A 113 -6.98 -37.45 0.13
N ALA A 114 -6.19 -38.33 0.77
CA ALA A 114 -4.72 -38.23 0.75
C ALA A 114 -4.08 -38.68 -0.59
N LYS A 115 -4.85 -39.34 -1.47
CA LYS A 115 -4.38 -39.89 -2.75
C LYS A 115 -5.32 -39.48 -3.88
N ALA A 116 -4.74 -39.28 -5.07
CA ALA A 116 -5.52 -39.17 -6.30
C ALA A 116 -6.38 -40.43 -6.50
N ASN A 117 -7.60 -40.26 -7.03
CA ASN A 117 -8.57 -41.32 -7.34
C ASN A 117 -9.07 -42.15 -6.14
N ALA A 118 -8.83 -41.71 -4.90
CA ALA A 118 -9.35 -42.40 -3.70
C ALA A 118 -10.88 -42.33 -3.60
N ARG A 119 -11.52 -41.40 -4.32
CA ARG A 119 -12.97 -41.21 -4.32
C ARG A 119 -13.49 -40.94 -5.74
N TRP A 120 -14.22 -41.91 -6.28
CA TRP A 120 -14.69 -41.96 -7.67
C TRP A 120 -15.73 -40.88 -8.02
N SER A 121 -16.26 -40.16 -7.03
CA SER A 121 -17.23 -39.09 -7.24
C SER A 121 -16.61 -37.77 -7.73
N LEU A 122 -15.28 -37.61 -7.65
CA LEU A 122 -14.58 -36.39 -8.12
C LEU A 122 -14.02 -36.52 -9.55
N ASP A 123 -13.92 -37.75 -10.07
CA ASP A 123 -13.26 -38.02 -11.36
C ASP A 123 -14.17 -37.68 -12.56
N PHE A 124 -15.45 -37.38 -12.33
CA PHE A 124 -16.45 -37.22 -13.40
C PHE A 124 -16.61 -35.79 -13.94
N VAL A 125 -15.78 -34.82 -13.52
CA VAL A 125 -15.92 -33.40 -13.94
C VAL A 125 -15.07 -33.04 -15.18
N HIS A 126 -14.30 -33.99 -15.74
CA HIS A 126 -13.30 -33.65 -16.76
C HIS A 126 -13.50 -34.16 -18.19
N ASP A 127 -14.71 -34.55 -18.59
CA ASP A 127 -14.96 -34.91 -20.00
C ASP A 127 -16.27 -34.29 -20.54
N GLN A 128 -16.22 -33.00 -20.87
CA GLN A 128 -17.26 -32.30 -21.64
C GLN A 128 -16.66 -31.25 -22.59
N PHE A 129 -15.53 -31.56 -23.26
CA PHE A 129 -15.10 -30.79 -24.44
C PHE A 129 -14.43 -31.72 -25.47
N ALA A 130 -15.25 -32.56 -26.09
CA ALA A 130 -14.97 -33.12 -27.40
C ALA A 130 -16.22 -32.97 -28.27
N ARG A 131 -16.38 -31.79 -28.86
CA ARG A 131 -17.05 -31.58 -30.16
C ARG A 131 -16.60 -30.27 -30.78
#